data_AF-A0A4U6M868-F1
#
_entry.id   AF-A0A4U6M868-F1
#
_cell.length_a   1.000
_cell.length_b   1.000
_cell.length_c   1.000
_cell.angle_alpha   90.00
_cell.angle_beta   90.00
_cell.angle_gamma   90.00
#
_symmetry.space_group_name_H-M   'P 1'
#
loop_
_entity.id
_entity.type
_entity.pdbx_description
1 polymer ?
#
loop_
_entity_poly.entity_id
_entity_poly.type
_entity_poly.pdbx_seq_one_letter_code
_entity_poly.pdbx_strand_id
1 'polypeptide(L)' 'HASGVGEHFADKTALTAHLKALIAEHQIMTILVKGSRSAAMEEVVRALQENGTC' A
#
# COMPACT_ATOMS: atom_id res chain seq x y z
N HIS A 1 -11.44 0.31 19.24
CA HIS A 1 -12.31 0.71 18.12
C HIS A 1 -11.45 1.10 16.94
N ALA A 2 -11.69 0.54 15.74
CA ALA A 2 -11.10 1.05 14.52
C ALA A 2 -11.78 2.39 14.17
N SER A 3 -11.02 3.36 13.66
CA SER A 3 -11.48 4.74 13.41
C SER A 3 -12.60 4.88 12.36
N GLY A 4 -13.09 3.79 11.76
CA GLY A 4 -14.11 3.78 10.71
C GLY A 4 -13.67 4.33 9.35
N VAL A 5 -12.55 5.05 9.31
CA VAL A 5 -11.96 5.64 8.10
C VAL A 5 -10.86 4.79 7.46
N GLY A 6 -10.48 3.69 8.12
CA GLY A 6 -9.46 2.77 7.63
C GLY A 6 -10.10 1.57 6.94
N GLU A 7 -9.48 1.13 5.85
CA GLU A 7 -9.87 -0.06 5.12
C GLU A 7 -8.99 -1.24 5.52
N HIS A 8 -9.61 -2.41 5.70
CA HIS A 8 -8.90 -3.66 5.94
C HIS A 8 -8.93 -4.52 4.67
N PHE A 9 -7.77 -5.06 4.30
CA PHE A 9 -7.62 -5.94 3.15
C PHE A 9 -7.21 -7.33 3.65
N ALA A 10 -7.80 -8.38 3.06
CA ALA A 10 -7.52 -9.77 3.44
C ALA A 10 -6.12 -10.23 3.04
N ASP A 11 -5.54 -9.62 2.00
CA ASP A 11 -4.22 -9.93 1.48
C ASP A 11 -3.52 -8.69 0.92
N LYS A 12 -2.19 -8.80 0.73
CA LYS A 12 -1.35 -7.72 0.23
C LYS A 12 -1.62 -7.37 -1.23
N THR A 13 -2.08 -8.33 -2.04
CA THR A 13 -2.36 -8.10 -3.46
C THR A 13 -3.55 -7.16 -3.64
N ALA A 14 -4.63 -7.38 -2.89
CA ALA A 14 -5.79 -6.50 -2.85
C ALA A 14 -5.42 -5.09 -2.36
N LEU A 15 -4.60 -5.00 -1.30
CA LEU A 15 -4.07 -3.71 -0.82
C LEU A 15 -3.25 -3.00 -1.89
N THR A 16 -2.31 -3.68 -2.55
CA THR A 16 -1.45 -3.08 -3.57
C THR A 16 -2.26 -2.61 -4.77
N ALA A 17 -3.26 -3.37 -5.23
CA ALA A 17 -4.13 -2.96 -6.33
C ALA A 17 -4.89 -1.66 -6.00
N HIS A 18 -5.43 -1.58 -4.78
CA HIS A 18 -6.10 -0.37 -4.30
C HIS A 18 -5.15 0.84 -4.21
N LEU A 19 -3.96 0.65 -3.63
CA LEU A 19 -2.96 1.71 -3.53
C LEU A 19 -2.50 2.21 -4.90
N LYS A 20 -2.35 1.33 -5.90
CA LYS A 20 -2.00 1.73 -7.27
C LYS A 20 -3.07 2.62 -7.90
N ALA A 21 -4.35 2.30 -7.71
CA ALA A 21 -5.44 3.14 -8.18
C ALA A 21 -5.40 4.53 -7.52
N LEU A 22 -5.16 4.57 -6.21
CA LEU A 22 -5.12 5.81 -5.45
C LEU A 22 -3.93 6.72 -5.84
N ILE A 23 -2.75 6.14 -6.10
CA ILE A 23 -1.59 6.88 -6.63
C ILE A 23 -1.87 7.45 -8.02
N ALA A 24 -2.60 6.72 -8.87
CA ALA A 24 -2.97 7.21 -10.20
C ALA A 24 -3.98 8.36 -10.13
N GLU A 25 -4.85 8.38 -9.11
CA GLU A 25 -5.81 9.47 -8.87
C GLU A 25 -5.15 10.72 -8.29
N HIS A 26 -4.17 10.55 -7.39
CA HIS A 26 -3.51 11.66 -6.70
C HIS A 26 -2.06 11.83 -7.16
N GLN A 27 -1.82 12.86 -8.00
CA GLN A 27 -0.49 13.16 -8.58
C GLN A 27 0.63 13.37 -7.54
N ILE A 28 0.29 13.81 -6.32
CA ILE A 28 1.24 13.99 -5.22
C ILE A 28 0.67 13.32 -3.98
N MET A 29 1.20 12.16 -3.62
CA MET A 29 0.78 11.37 -2.47
C MET A 29 1.99 10.81 -1.72
N THR A 30 1.97 10.91 -0.38
CA THR A 30 2.98 10.28 0.49
C THR A 30 2.37 9.08 1.20
N ILE A 31 2.95 7.89 0.99
CA ILE A 31 2.50 6.64 1.60
C ILE A 31 3.55 6.17 2.61
N LEU A 32 3.13 5.93 3.86
CA LEU A 32 3.95 5.29 4.88
C LEU A 32 3.54 3.84 5.05
N VAL A 33 4.45 2.92 4.72
CA VAL A 33 4.25 1.48 4.91
C VAL A 33 4.88 1.05 6.24
N LYS A 34 4.09 0.42 7.12
CA LYS A 34 4.54 -0.09 8.43
C LYS A 34 3.97 -1.48 8.68
N GLY A 35 4.80 -2.36 9.25
CA GLY A 35 4.39 -3.66 9.79
C GLY A 35 5.44 -4.25 10.70
N SER A 36 5.12 -5.36 11.36
CA SER A 36 6.12 -6.17 12.05
C SER A 36 7.08 -6.78 11.01
N ARG A 37 8.26 -7.23 11.47
CA ARG A 37 9.20 -7.98 10.61
C ARG A 37 8.56 -9.22 9.99
N SER A 38 7.75 -9.95 10.76
CA SER A 38 7.04 -11.15 10.28
C SER A 38 5.95 -10.85 9.25
N ALA A 39 5.49 -9.61 9.15
CA ALA A 39 4.48 -9.24 8.17
C ALA A 39 5.06 -9.01 6.76
N ALA A 40 6.38 -8.94 6.61
CA ALA A 40 7.08 -8.75 5.32
C ALA A 40 6.49 -7.58 4.49
N MET A 41 6.27 -6.42 5.12
CA MET A 41 5.62 -5.27 4.48
C MET A 41 6.49 -4.58 3.41
N GLU A 42 7.78 -4.91 3.35
CA GLU A 42 8.66 -4.55 2.26
C GLU A 42 8.17 -5.06 0.89
N GLU A 43 7.41 -6.16 0.85
CA GLU A 43 6.79 -6.68 -0.38
C GLU A 43 5.80 -5.67 -0.98
N VAL A 44 5.05 -4.95 -0.13
CA VAL A 44 4.12 -3.91 -0.60
C VAL A 44 4.89 -2.75 -1.22
N VAL A 45 6.02 -2.35 -0.62
CA VAL A 45 6.88 -1.29 -1.16
C VAL A 45 7.42 -1.70 -2.54
N ARG A 46 7.94 -2.93 -2.68
CA ARG A 46 8.44 -3.44 -3.97
C ARG A 46 7.35 -3.45 -5.04
N ALA A 47 6.17 -3.97 -4.73
CA ALA A 47 5.08 -4.06 -5.69
C ALA A 47 4.53 -2.68 -6.15
N LEU A 48 4.71 -1.64 -5.33
CA LEU A 48 4.40 -0.24 -5.70
C LEU A 48 5.52 0.39 -6.54
N GLN A 49 6.80 0.10 -6.23
CA GLN A 49 7.97 0.61 -6.94
C GLN A 49 8.20 -0.05 -8.30
N GLU A 50 7.79 -1.30 -8.52
CA GLU A 50 7.94 -1.99 -9.80
C GLU A 50 7.20 -1.31 -10.98
N ASN A 51 6.34 -0.33 -10.70
CA ASN A 51 5.69 0.51 -11.71
C ASN A 51 6.31 1.92 -11.84
N GLY A 52 7.23 2.31 -10.95
CA GLY A 52 7.98 3.55 -11.01
C GLY A 52 9.44 3.24 -11.33
N THR A 53 9.84 3.41 -12.58
CA THR A 53 11.24 3.25 -12.99
C THR A 53 12.18 4.04 -12.09
N CYS A 54 13.25 3.37 -11.64
CA CYS A 54 14.33 3.80 -10.77
C CYS A 54 14.81 5.25 -10.95
#